data_AF-A0A9Y1BTP7-F1
#
_entry.id   AF-A0A9Y1BTP7-F1
#
_cell.length_a   1.000
_cell.length_b   1.000
_cell.length_c   1.000
_cell.angle_alpha   90.00
_cell.angle_beta   90.00
_cell.angle_gamma   90.00
#
_symmetry.space_group_name_H-M   'P 1'
#
loop_
_entity.id
_entity.type
_entity.pdbx_description
1 polymer ?
#
loop_
_entity_poly.entity_id
_entity_poly.type
_entity_poly.pdbx_seq_one_letter_code
_entity_poly.pdbx_strand_id
1 'polypeptide(L)'
;MIDVTKSSEKSKLEFSDLFFTTLEQRISDLSSFDSSQKKRSERIIRELSLFLTQFFPSEIVQKTALELSLKLEKFFEHEVELQRLTRVRVTQYFLILLDTNLSHLGEKITPIHLELLKKQKIVPAKSKICSYLEIKKKQKELERKKLIQKSSKVKFSELIRKRVNSILQECEIDKVFRRRVTDKIRERTNILLNKGIKPHIDVNQAAIVFILSISRDLKVDRRISKRIMEKYCDKYNLDKKKIRRQYYQFNRRIL
;
A
#
# COMPACT_ATOMS: atom_id res chain seq x y z
N MET A 1 -7.02 -30.86 23.44
CA MET A 1 -6.75 -29.52 22.84
C MET A 1 -5.70 -29.72 21.77
N ILE A 2 -6.09 -29.63 20.49
CA ILE A 2 -5.14 -29.74 19.38
C ILE A 2 -4.50 -28.36 19.17
N ASP A 3 -3.17 -28.30 19.24
CA ASP A 3 -2.34 -27.11 19.05
C ASP A 3 -2.56 -26.49 17.65
N VAL A 4 -3.46 -25.51 17.58
CA VAL A 4 -3.78 -24.77 16.33
C VAL A 4 -2.60 -23.91 15.85
N THR A 5 -1.66 -23.58 16.73
CA THR A 5 -0.47 -22.77 16.45
C THR A 5 0.60 -23.51 15.64
N LYS A 6 0.85 -24.79 15.93
CA LYS A 6 1.85 -25.61 15.19
C LYS A 6 1.41 -25.90 13.75
N SER A 7 0.10 -26.05 13.51
CA SER A 7 -0.47 -26.26 12.18
C SER A 7 -0.29 -25.04 11.25
N SER A 8 -0.40 -23.83 11.81
CA SER A 8 -0.22 -22.56 11.09
C SER A 8 1.25 -22.27 10.72
N GLU A 9 2.21 -22.66 11.56
CA GLU A 9 3.63 -22.49 11.26
C GLU A 9 4.14 -23.51 10.24
N LYS A 10 3.65 -24.76 10.33
CA LYS A 10 4.02 -25.82 9.40
C LYS A 10 3.50 -25.55 7.99
N SER A 11 2.26 -25.06 7.88
CA SER A 11 1.70 -24.61 6.58
C SER A 11 2.42 -23.38 6.00
N LYS A 12 2.93 -22.46 6.84
CA LYS A 12 3.75 -21.32 6.37
C LYS A 12 5.13 -21.76 5.87
N LEU A 13 5.75 -22.75 6.51
CA LEU A 13 7.04 -23.33 6.09
C LEU A 13 6.91 -24.13 4.80
N GLU A 14 5.91 -25.02 4.70
CA GLU A 14 5.67 -25.84 3.51
C GLU A 14 5.30 -24.98 2.29
N PHE A 15 4.55 -23.89 2.49
CA PHE A 15 4.18 -22.97 1.41
C PHE A 15 5.34 -22.04 0.99
N SER A 16 6.21 -21.67 1.93
CA SER A 16 7.49 -21.02 1.65
C SER A 16 8.32 -21.87 0.70
N ASP A 17 8.48 -23.15 1.02
CA ASP A 17 9.35 -24.05 0.27
C ASP A 17 8.80 -24.36 -1.12
N LEU A 18 7.47 -24.48 -1.26
CA LEU A 18 6.80 -24.62 -2.56
C LEU A 18 6.97 -23.37 -3.44
N PHE A 19 6.91 -22.17 -2.83
CA PHE A 19 7.14 -20.91 -3.53
C PHE A 19 8.59 -20.79 -4.03
N PHE A 20 9.57 -21.15 -3.19
CA PHE A 20 10.99 -21.10 -3.55
C PHE A 20 11.34 -22.13 -4.62
N THR A 21 10.79 -23.34 -4.57
CA THR A 21 10.96 -24.34 -5.63
C THR A 21 10.30 -23.94 -6.94
N THR A 22 9.10 -23.33 -6.91
CA THR A 22 8.44 -22.82 -8.13
C THR A 22 9.20 -21.64 -8.75
N LEU A 23 9.82 -20.80 -7.91
CA LEU A 23 10.76 -19.77 -8.35
C LEU A 23 11.97 -20.41 -9.05
N GLU A 24 12.65 -21.34 -8.38
CA GLU A 24 13.84 -22.03 -8.89
C GLU A 24 13.56 -22.75 -10.24
N GLN A 25 12.40 -23.38 -10.38
CA GLN A 25 12.00 -24.07 -11.62
C GLN A 25 11.69 -23.12 -12.79
N ARG A 26 11.10 -21.94 -12.55
CA ARG A 26 10.85 -20.96 -13.64
C ARG A 26 12.09 -20.14 -14.00
N ILE A 27 13.15 -20.24 -13.22
CA ILE A 27 14.40 -19.47 -13.35
C ILE A 27 15.39 -20.11 -14.34
N SER A 28 15.27 -21.41 -14.63
CA SER A 28 16.12 -22.14 -15.58
C SER A 28 15.96 -21.70 -17.04
N ASP A 29 14.84 -21.05 -17.37
CA ASP A 29 14.41 -20.85 -18.77
C ASP A 29 14.80 -19.48 -19.36
N LEU A 30 15.60 -18.67 -18.65
CA LEU A 30 16.01 -17.32 -19.12
C LEU A 30 17.52 -17.26 -19.36
N SER A 31 17.93 -17.33 -20.63
CA SER A 31 19.31 -17.28 -21.09
C SER A 31 19.71 -15.88 -21.58
N SER A 32 20.37 -15.11 -20.71
CA SER A 32 21.37 -14.06 -21.04
C SER A 32 21.75 -13.18 -19.83
N PHE A 33 21.17 -13.40 -18.65
CA PHE A 33 21.56 -12.70 -17.42
C PHE A 33 22.71 -13.42 -16.70
N ASP A 34 23.74 -12.67 -16.25
CA ASP A 34 24.82 -13.22 -15.44
C ASP A 34 24.23 -13.91 -14.20
N SER A 35 24.34 -15.24 -14.17
CA SER A 35 23.78 -16.10 -13.13
C SER A 35 24.21 -15.66 -11.72
N SER A 36 25.37 -15.01 -11.58
CA SER A 36 25.86 -14.47 -10.31
C SER A 36 25.07 -13.24 -9.83
N GLN A 37 24.72 -12.32 -10.74
CA GLN A 37 23.88 -11.15 -10.43
C GLN A 37 22.43 -11.55 -10.15
N LYS A 38 21.93 -12.60 -10.82
CA LYS A 38 20.62 -13.21 -10.56
C LYS A 38 20.51 -13.73 -9.15
N LYS A 39 21.41 -14.64 -8.78
CA LYS A 39 21.47 -15.22 -7.44
C LYS A 39 21.65 -14.16 -6.34
N ARG A 40 22.45 -13.13 -6.60
CA ARG A 40 22.61 -12.01 -5.65
C ARG A 40 21.31 -11.22 -5.47
N SER A 41 20.65 -10.87 -6.57
CA SER A 41 19.39 -10.11 -6.55
C SER A 41 18.28 -10.91 -5.86
N GLU A 42 18.18 -12.21 -6.13
CA GLU A 42 17.24 -13.12 -5.48
C GLU A 42 17.43 -13.20 -3.96
N ARG A 43 18.68 -13.30 -3.49
CA ARG A 43 18.97 -13.26 -2.04
C ARG A 43 18.46 -11.96 -1.40
N ILE A 44 18.67 -10.83 -2.05
CA ILE A 44 18.19 -9.52 -1.58
C ILE A 44 16.65 -9.48 -1.56
N ILE A 45 16.00 -9.98 -2.61
CA ILE A 45 14.54 -10.08 -2.72
C ILE A 45 13.97 -10.95 -1.59
N ARG A 46 14.60 -12.08 -1.29
CA ARG A 46 14.20 -12.98 -0.21
C ARG A 46 14.28 -12.28 1.15
N GLU A 47 15.39 -11.62 1.43
CA GLU A 47 15.58 -10.87 2.68
C GLU A 47 14.55 -9.74 2.84
N LEU A 48 14.29 -8.99 1.76
CA LEU A 48 13.25 -7.95 1.75
C LEU A 48 11.86 -8.53 1.99
N SER A 49 11.56 -9.66 1.38
CA SER A 49 10.26 -10.32 1.51
C SER A 49 10.03 -10.75 2.95
N LEU A 50 10.99 -11.45 3.56
CA LEU A 50 10.91 -11.88 4.96
C LEU A 50 10.73 -10.72 5.94
N PHE A 51 11.36 -9.58 5.67
CA PHE A 51 11.21 -8.40 6.50
C PHE A 51 9.84 -7.71 6.30
N LEU A 52 9.40 -7.56 5.05
CA LEU A 52 8.20 -6.77 4.73
C LEU A 52 6.89 -7.51 4.97
N THR A 53 6.90 -8.86 5.03
CA THR A 53 5.73 -9.65 5.46
C THR A 53 5.33 -9.39 6.91
N GLN A 54 6.19 -8.76 7.73
CA GLN A 54 5.84 -8.33 9.08
C GLN A 54 4.92 -7.10 9.09
N PHE A 55 4.86 -6.35 7.99
CA PHE A 55 4.13 -5.07 7.89
C PHE A 55 3.00 -5.10 6.87
N PHE A 56 3.08 -5.99 5.88
CA PHE A 56 2.15 -6.05 4.75
C PHE A 56 1.65 -7.49 4.52
N PRO A 57 0.48 -7.66 3.89
CA PRO A 57 -0.07 -8.98 3.58
C PRO A 57 0.93 -9.84 2.81
N SER A 58 1.11 -11.09 3.27
CA SER A 58 2.12 -11.99 2.73
C SER A 58 1.93 -12.27 1.24
N GLU A 59 0.69 -12.39 0.79
CA GLU A 59 0.37 -12.64 -0.62
C GLU A 59 0.85 -11.49 -1.51
N ILE A 60 0.76 -10.25 -1.03
CA ILE A 60 1.18 -9.05 -1.76
C ILE A 60 2.70 -8.94 -1.84
N VAL A 61 3.38 -9.23 -0.73
CA VAL A 61 4.85 -9.21 -0.67
C VAL A 61 5.43 -10.30 -1.57
N GLN A 62 4.88 -11.52 -1.52
CA GLN A 62 5.29 -12.63 -2.39
C GLN A 62 5.02 -12.36 -3.87
N LYS A 63 3.83 -11.83 -4.20
CA LYS A 63 3.51 -11.41 -5.57
C LYS A 63 4.52 -10.37 -6.07
N THR A 64 4.89 -9.41 -5.22
CA THR A 64 5.89 -8.39 -5.55
C THR A 64 7.27 -9.02 -5.78
N ALA A 65 7.68 -9.97 -4.95
CA ALA A 65 8.93 -10.68 -5.11
C ALA A 65 8.99 -11.41 -6.46
N LEU A 66 7.93 -12.16 -6.80
CA LEU A 66 7.81 -12.86 -8.07
C LEU A 66 7.82 -11.88 -9.26
N GLU A 67 7.06 -10.79 -9.18
CA GLU A 67 7.02 -9.77 -10.22
C GLU A 67 8.38 -9.13 -10.45
N LEU A 68 9.14 -8.85 -9.38
CA LEU A 68 10.49 -8.33 -9.50
C LEU A 68 11.41 -9.35 -10.16
N SER A 69 11.41 -10.61 -9.69
CA SER A 69 12.27 -11.67 -10.25
C SER A 69 12.06 -11.83 -11.75
N LEU A 70 10.82 -11.79 -12.23
CA LEU A 70 10.47 -11.86 -13.66
C LEU A 70 10.88 -10.60 -14.46
N LYS A 71 11.06 -9.46 -13.79
CA LYS A 71 11.42 -8.18 -14.41
C LYS A 71 12.88 -7.78 -14.20
N LEU A 72 13.69 -8.59 -13.50
CA LEU A 72 15.07 -8.27 -13.17
C LEU A 72 15.89 -7.92 -14.41
N GLU A 73 15.77 -8.72 -15.47
CA GLU A 73 16.49 -8.54 -16.74
C GLU A 73 16.09 -7.21 -17.40
N LYS A 74 14.79 -6.95 -17.53
CA LYS A 74 14.28 -5.68 -18.09
C LYS A 74 14.70 -4.46 -17.26
N PHE A 75 14.77 -4.59 -15.94
CA PHE A 75 15.25 -3.50 -15.07
C PHE A 75 16.78 -3.32 -15.13
N PHE A 76 17.51 -4.39 -15.43
CA PHE A 76 18.96 -4.35 -15.62
C PHE A 76 19.31 -3.66 -16.95
N GLU A 77 18.69 -4.09 -18.05
CA GLU A 77 18.82 -3.46 -19.37
C GLU A 77 18.49 -1.97 -19.35
N HIS A 78 17.54 -1.58 -18.48
CA HIS A 78 17.15 -0.19 -18.29
C HIS A 78 18.23 0.67 -17.61
N GLU A 79 19.11 0.10 -16.79
CA GLU A 79 20.18 0.81 -16.08
C GLU A 79 21.48 0.78 -16.93
N VAL A 80 21.37 1.29 -18.16
CA VAL A 80 22.37 1.30 -19.25
C VAL A 80 23.74 1.83 -18.81
N GLU A 81 23.80 2.76 -17.85
CA GLU A 81 25.05 3.44 -17.47
C GLU A 81 25.89 2.73 -16.38
N LEU A 82 25.34 1.75 -15.65
CA LEU A 82 26.02 1.18 -14.47
C LEU A 82 26.25 -0.33 -14.50
N GLN A 83 25.63 -1.05 -15.45
CA GLN A 83 25.75 -2.51 -15.64
C GLN A 83 25.69 -3.37 -14.35
N ARG A 84 25.07 -2.86 -13.28
CA ARG A 84 25.04 -3.54 -11.97
C ARG A 84 23.76 -3.25 -11.21
N LEU A 85 23.00 -4.31 -10.91
CA LEU A 85 21.94 -4.28 -9.92
C LEU A 85 22.55 -4.31 -8.52
N THR A 86 22.86 -3.14 -7.99
CA THR A 86 23.28 -3.02 -6.59
C THR A 86 22.12 -3.36 -5.65
N ARG A 87 22.45 -3.77 -4.42
CA ARG A 87 21.45 -4.03 -3.36
C ARG A 87 20.45 -2.89 -3.22
N VAL A 88 20.95 -1.65 -3.23
CA VAL A 88 20.13 -0.44 -3.14
C VAL A 88 19.12 -0.35 -4.29
N ARG A 89 19.53 -0.69 -5.52
CA ARG A 89 18.65 -0.65 -6.71
C ARG A 89 17.62 -1.76 -6.69
N VAL A 90 18.03 -2.99 -6.37
CA VAL A 90 17.09 -4.12 -6.19
C VAL A 90 16.05 -3.78 -5.13
N THR A 91 16.47 -3.24 -3.98
CA THR A 91 15.54 -2.78 -2.95
C THR A 91 14.63 -1.66 -3.45
N GLN A 92 15.16 -0.67 -4.18
CA GLN A 92 14.34 0.40 -4.72
C GLN A 92 13.24 -0.13 -5.65
N TYR A 93 13.58 -1.04 -6.57
CA TYR A 93 12.61 -1.66 -7.47
C TYR A 93 11.58 -2.51 -6.73
N PHE A 94 12.02 -3.29 -5.74
CA PHE A 94 11.10 -4.04 -4.89
C PHE A 94 10.09 -3.11 -4.21
N LEU A 95 10.55 -2.01 -3.61
CA LEU A 95 9.69 -1.06 -2.91
C LEU A 95 8.73 -0.34 -3.87
N ILE A 96 9.16 -0.03 -5.10
CA ILE A 96 8.29 0.57 -6.13
C ILE A 96 7.17 -0.39 -6.53
N LEU A 97 7.51 -1.65 -6.80
CA LEU A 97 6.53 -2.67 -7.15
C LEU A 97 5.59 -2.96 -5.99
N LEU A 98 6.12 -3.05 -4.77
CA LEU A 98 5.32 -3.24 -3.56
C LEU A 98 4.33 -2.10 -3.37
N ASP A 99 4.78 -0.84 -3.44
CA ASP A 99 3.90 0.32 -3.30
C ASP A 99 2.84 0.38 -4.41
N THR A 100 3.19 -0.04 -5.62
CA THR A 100 2.23 -0.17 -6.73
C THR A 100 1.17 -1.22 -6.42
N ASN A 101 1.58 -2.40 -5.94
CA ASN A 101 0.67 -3.49 -5.59
C ASN A 101 -0.21 -3.15 -4.37
N LEU A 102 0.36 -2.50 -3.34
CA LEU A 102 -0.37 -2.02 -2.17
C LEU A 102 -1.41 -0.94 -2.51
N SER A 103 -1.15 -0.11 -3.52
CA SER A 103 -2.10 0.91 -3.95
C SER A 103 -3.46 0.33 -4.39
N HIS A 104 -3.49 -0.95 -4.81
CA HIS A 104 -4.73 -1.67 -5.12
C HIS A 104 -5.54 -2.06 -3.88
N LEU A 105 -4.92 -2.05 -2.70
CA LEU A 105 -5.57 -2.28 -1.41
C LEU A 105 -5.82 -0.97 -0.66
N GLY A 106 -5.33 0.15 -1.19
CA GLY A 106 -5.41 1.45 -0.53
C GLY A 106 -4.32 1.65 0.53
N GLU A 107 -3.33 0.77 0.54
CA GLU A 107 -2.15 0.85 1.40
C GLU A 107 -0.98 1.47 0.65
N LYS A 108 0.07 1.84 1.39
CA LYS A 108 1.30 2.41 0.82
C LYS A 108 2.49 2.19 1.73
N ILE A 109 3.66 2.30 1.14
CA ILE A 109 4.91 2.39 1.90
C ILE A 109 4.98 3.75 2.58
N THR A 110 5.30 3.78 3.87
CA THR A 110 5.44 5.00 4.66
C THR A 110 6.91 5.28 4.95
N PRO A 111 7.28 6.52 5.33
CA PRO A 111 8.64 6.82 5.77
C PRO A 111 9.14 5.95 6.92
N ILE A 112 8.24 5.53 7.82
CA ILE A 112 8.58 4.65 8.95
C ILE A 112 9.11 3.31 8.44
N HIS A 113 8.45 2.70 7.45
CA HIS A 113 8.90 1.42 6.87
C HIS A 113 10.31 1.55 6.25
N LEU A 114 10.60 2.69 5.61
CA LEU A 114 11.90 2.98 5.01
C LEU A 114 13.00 3.19 6.06
N GLU A 115 12.68 3.83 7.19
CA GLU A 115 13.60 3.97 8.32
C GLU A 115 13.92 2.63 8.96
N LEU A 116 12.92 1.76 9.13
CA LEU A 116 13.14 0.43 9.69
C LEU A 116 14.06 -0.42 8.81
N LEU A 117 13.91 -0.36 7.48
CA LEU A 117 14.83 -1.01 6.54
C LEU A 117 16.29 -0.54 6.71
N LYS A 118 16.50 0.75 7.03
CA LYS A 118 17.84 1.29 7.30
C LYS A 118 18.37 0.85 8.65
N LYS A 119 17.54 0.86 9.69
CA LYS A 119 17.92 0.42 11.05
C LYS A 119 18.34 -1.05 11.08
N GLN A 120 17.62 -1.90 10.34
CA GLN A 120 17.95 -3.33 10.21
C GLN A 120 19.12 -3.62 9.26
N LYS A 121 19.80 -2.58 8.76
CA LYS A 121 20.93 -2.68 7.81
C LYS A 121 20.60 -3.42 6.51
N ILE A 122 19.30 -3.62 6.22
CA ILE A 122 18.84 -4.19 4.95
C ILE A 122 19.20 -3.23 3.81
N VAL A 123 19.18 -1.93 4.06
CA VAL A 123 19.66 -0.88 3.14
C VAL A 123 20.71 -0.03 3.85
N PRO A 124 21.79 0.42 3.16
CA PRO A 124 22.75 1.37 3.73
C PRO A 124 22.07 2.63 4.27
N ALA A 125 22.42 3.05 5.49
CA ALA A 125 21.79 4.20 6.16
C ALA A 125 21.87 5.51 5.35
N LYS A 126 23.02 5.73 4.68
CA LYS A 126 23.29 6.91 3.84
C LYS A 126 22.62 6.86 2.45
N SER A 127 21.90 5.79 2.11
CA SER A 127 21.24 5.68 0.81
C SER A 127 20.11 6.70 0.67
N LYS A 128 20.30 7.67 -0.25
CA LYS A 128 19.27 8.65 -0.66
C LYS A 128 18.20 8.02 -1.57
N ILE A 129 18.55 6.93 -2.25
CA ILE A 129 17.75 6.23 -3.27
C ILE A 129 16.50 5.56 -2.65
N CYS A 130 16.56 5.20 -1.37
CA CYS A 130 15.43 4.63 -0.62
C CYS A 130 14.68 5.68 0.22
N SER A 131 14.56 6.92 -0.28
CA SER A 131 13.63 7.91 0.28
C SER A 131 12.28 7.83 -0.44
N TYR A 132 11.19 8.19 0.25
CA TYR A 132 9.84 8.15 -0.34
C TYR A 132 9.73 8.99 -1.61
N LEU A 133 10.38 10.15 -1.65
CA LEU A 133 10.40 11.03 -2.83
C LEU A 133 11.12 10.38 -4.02
N GLU A 134 12.29 9.77 -3.77
CA GLU A 134 13.03 9.07 -4.83
C GLU A 134 12.28 7.85 -5.35
N ILE A 135 11.64 7.07 -4.47
CA ILE A 135 10.75 5.95 -4.86
C ILE A 135 9.65 6.47 -5.79
N LYS A 136 8.98 7.57 -5.44
CA LYS A 136 7.92 8.16 -6.28
C LYS A 136 8.41 8.73 -7.59
N LYS A 137 9.60 9.35 -7.60
CA LYS A 137 10.22 9.84 -8.83
C LYS A 137 10.53 8.68 -9.78
N LYS A 138 11.18 7.63 -9.29
CA LYS A 138 11.53 6.45 -10.08
C LYS A 138 10.29 5.65 -10.49
N GLN A 139 9.27 5.55 -9.66
CA GLN A 139 7.97 4.95 -10.03
C GLN A 139 7.38 5.63 -11.27
N LYS A 140 7.30 6.97 -11.29
CA LYS A 140 6.82 7.71 -12.47
C LYS A 140 7.67 7.49 -13.71
N GLU A 141 8.99 7.36 -13.56
CA GLU A 141 9.90 7.05 -14.66
C GLU A 141 9.59 5.66 -15.25
N LEU A 142 9.47 4.63 -14.40
CA LEU A 142 9.18 3.27 -14.83
C LEU A 142 7.78 3.13 -15.45
N GLU A 143 6.79 3.88 -14.96
CA GLU A 143 5.45 3.97 -15.56
C GLU A 143 5.51 4.56 -16.98
N ARG A 144 6.27 5.65 -17.19
CA ARG A 144 6.44 6.27 -18.52
C ARG A 144 7.10 5.31 -19.50
N LYS A 145 8.04 4.51 -19.02
CA LYS A 145 8.75 3.49 -19.80
C LYS A 145 7.96 2.18 -19.94
N LYS A 146 6.72 2.12 -19.43
CA LYS A 146 5.84 0.94 -19.46
C LYS A 146 6.45 -0.32 -18.79
N LEU A 147 7.47 -0.16 -17.95
CA LEU A 147 8.08 -1.27 -17.19
C LEU A 147 7.20 -1.68 -16.00
N ILE A 148 6.39 -0.75 -15.49
CA ILE A 148 5.35 -1.01 -14.50
C ILE A 148 4.03 -0.37 -14.97
N GLN A 149 2.92 -0.99 -14.60
CA GLN A 149 1.60 -0.45 -14.91
C GLN A 149 1.23 0.64 -13.90
N LYS A 150 0.69 1.74 -14.41
CA LYS A 150 0.10 2.78 -13.57
C LYS A 150 -1.13 2.22 -12.86
N SER A 151 -1.20 2.39 -11.54
CA SER A 151 -2.41 1.97 -10.82
C SER A 151 -3.61 2.80 -11.30
N SER A 152 -4.68 2.13 -11.73
CA SER A 152 -5.85 2.82 -12.26
C SER A 152 -6.53 3.63 -11.16
N LYS A 153 -6.86 4.89 -11.45
CA LYS A 153 -7.58 5.78 -10.53
C LYS A 153 -8.95 5.22 -10.11
N VAL A 154 -9.52 4.31 -10.91
CA VAL A 154 -10.83 3.67 -10.72
C VAL A 154 -10.84 2.79 -9.47
N LYS A 155 -9.76 2.03 -9.21
CA LYS A 155 -9.65 1.21 -7.99
C LYS A 155 -9.68 2.06 -6.72
N PHE A 156 -9.06 3.24 -6.75
CA PHE A 156 -8.97 4.10 -5.57
C PHE A 156 -10.33 4.64 -5.10
N SER A 157 -11.18 5.08 -6.03
CA SER A 157 -12.54 5.55 -5.68
C SER A 157 -13.37 4.39 -5.11
N GLU A 158 -13.23 3.19 -5.68
CA GLU A 158 -13.93 2.00 -5.19
C GLU A 158 -13.47 1.59 -3.77
N LEU A 159 -12.16 1.69 -3.50
CA LEU A 159 -11.62 1.44 -2.16
C LEU A 159 -12.15 2.43 -1.12
N ILE A 160 -12.26 3.72 -1.48
CA ILE A 160 -12.90 4.71 -0.60
C ILE A 160 -14.36 4.35 -0.36
N ARG A 161 -15.12 3.99 -1.41
CA ARG A 161 -16.53 3.58 -1.29
C ARG A 161 -16.69 2.41 -0.31
N LYS A 162 -15.88 1.36 -0.48
CA LYS A 162 -15.87 0.20 0.43
C LYS A 162 -15.53 0.60 1.87
N ARG A 163 -14.51 1.44 2.05
CA ARG A 163 -14.09 1.89 3.39
C ARG A 163 -15.14 2.78 4.07
N VAL A 164 -15.77 3.69 3.34
CA VAL A 164 -16.88 4.51 3.84
C VAL A 164 -18.04 3.62 4.26
N ASN A 165 -18.43 2.64 3.43
CA ASN A 165 -19.51 1.71 3.75
C ASN A 165 -19.22 0.90 5.02
N SER A 166 -18.00 0.39 5.18
CA SER A 166 -17.57 -0.33 6.38
C SER A 166 -17.65 0.53 7.65
N ILE A 167 -17.15 1.78 7.59
CA ILE A 167 -17.24 2.71 8.73
C ILE A 167 -18.71 3.03 9.07
N LEU A 168 -19.56 3.25 8.06
CA LEU A 168 -20.98 3.56 8.28
C LEU A 168 -21.75 2.38 8.87
N GLN A 169 -21.47 1.15 8.44
CA GLN A 169 -22.05 -0.06 9.03
C GLN A 169 -21.69 -0.17 10.51
N GLU A 170 -20.41 0.03 10.88
CA GLU A 170 -19.99 0.07 12.28
C GLU A 170 -20.73 1.18 13.07
N CYS A 171 -20.90 2.36 12.47
CA CYS A 171 -21.64 3.46 13.11
C CYS A 171 -23.15 3.19 13.27
N GLU A 172 -23.77 2.41 12.39
CA GLU A 172 -25.17 1.95 12.53
C GLU A 172 -25.30 0.97 13.69
N ILE A 173 -24.40 -0.01 13.78
CA ILE A 173 -24.36 -1.01 14.86
C ILE A 173 -24.17 -0.33 16.22
N ASP A 174 -23.23 0.62 16.30
CA ASP A 174 -22.98 1.40 17.52
C ASP A 174 -24.06 2.45 17.83
N LYS A 175 -25.12 2.53 17.00
CA LYS A 175 -26.20 3.53 17.08
C LYS A 175 -25.68 4.99 17.09
N VAL A 176 -24.51 5.23 16.50
CA VAL A 176 -23.91 6.56 16.34
C VAL A 176 -24.66 7.35 15.27
N PHE A 177 -25.06 6.67 14.19
CA PHE A 177 -25.90 7.24 13.15
C PHE A 177 -27.23 6.49 13.02
N ARG A 178 -28.29 7.24 12.72
CA ARG A 178 -29.53 6.66 12.20
C ARG A 178 -29.32 6.21 10.76
N ARG A 179 -29.99 5.13 10.34
CA ARG A 179 -29.93 4.59 8.96
C ARG A 179 -30.14 5.66 7.87
N ARG A 180 -31.08 6.59 8.08
CA ARG A 180 -31.31 7.70 7.14
C ARG A 180 -30.09 8.60 6.94
N VAL A 181 -29.27 8.80 7.98
CA VAL A 181 -28.05 9.62 7.89
C VAL A 181 -26.96 8.85 7.15
N THR A 182 -26.78 7.57 7.44
CA THR A 182 -25.78 6.74 6.76
C THR A 182 -26.10 6.59 5.27
N ASP A 183 -27.36 6.37 4.91
CA ASP A 183 -27.78 6.29 3.50
C ASP A 183 -27.47 7.58 2.72
N LYS A 184 -27.75 8.75 3.32
CA LYS A 184 -27.37 10.04 2.72
C LYS A 184 -25.86 10.23 2.60
N ILE A 185 -25.08 9.74 3.57
CA ILE A 185 -23.62 9.78 3.47
C ILE A 185 -23.12 8.87 2.34
N ARG A 186 -23.68 7.67 2.19
CA ARG A 186 -23.37 6.75 1.07
C ARG A 186 -23.66 7.40 -0.28
N GLU A 187 -24.85 7.96 -0.43
CA GLU A 187 -25.31 8.61 -1.66
C GLU A 187 -24.40 9.78 -2.05
N ARG A 188 -24.16 10.73 -1.13
CA ARG A 188 -23.29 11.88 -1.40
C ARG A 188 -21.84 11.48 -1.66
N THR A 189 -21.34 10.44 -0.99
CA THR A 189 -20.00 9.89 -1.28
C THR A 189 -19.91 9.38 -2.71
N ASN A 190 -20.93 8.65 -3.19
CA ASN A 190 -20.97 8.14 -4.56
C ASN A 190 -21.00 9.27 -5.58
N ILE A 191 -21.83 10.30 -5.36
CA ILE A 191 -21.90 11.47 -6.25
C ILE A 191 -20.53 12.17 -6.35
N LEU A 192 -19.89 12.44 -5.22
CA LEU A 192 -18.59 13.14 -5.20
C LEU A 192 -17.49 12.31 -5.88
N LEU A 193 -17.43 11.01 -5.61
CA LEU A 193 -16.44 10.13 -6.23
C LEU A 193 -16.66 9.98 -7.74
N ASN A 194 -17.92 9.91 -8.20
CA ASN A 194 -18.25 9.85 -9.62
C ASN A 194 -17.87 11.16 -10.35
N LYS A 195 -17.97 12.30 -9.67
CA LYS A 195 -17.47 13.60 -10.15
C LYS A 195 -15.93 13.73 -10.07
N GLY A 196 -15.22 12.70 -9.62
CA GLY A 196 -13.77 12.72 -9.44
C GLY A 196 -13.28 13.56 -8.24
N ILE A 197 -14.18 14.08 -7.42
CA ILE A 197 -13.87 14.91 -6.26
C ILE A 197 -13.48 14.01 -5.10
N LYS A 198 -12.19 14.01 -4.73
CA LYS A 198 -11.68 13.20 -3.63
C LYS A 198 -10.53 13.86 -2.87
N PRO A 199 -10.36 13.58 -1.57
CA PRO A 199 -9.18 13.97 -0.81
C PRO A 199 -7.91 13.31 -1.40
N HIS A 200 -6.82 14.06 -1.56
CA HIS A 200 -5.52 13.52 -2.03
C HIS A 200 -4.71 12.92 -0.88
N ILE A 201 -5.29 11.92 -0.21
CA ILE A 201 -4.70 11.23 0.95
C ILE A 201 -4.94 9.73 0.86
N ASP A 202 -4.50 9.00 1.88
CA ASP A 202 -4.71 7.56 2.00
C ASP A 202 -6.20 7.19 2.09
N VAL A 203 -6.59 5.96 1.72
CA VAL A 203 -7.99 5.50 1.68
C VAL A 203 -8.67 5.63 3.04
N ASN A 204 -7.99 5.25 4.13
CA ASN A 204 -8.57 5.33 5.47
C ASN A 204 -8.83 6.77 5.88
N GLN A 205 -7.87 7.65 5.59
CA GLN A 205 -7.98 9.08 5.85
C GLN A 205 -9.08 9.73 5.00
N ALA A 206 -9.15 9.37 3.72
CA ALA A 206 -10.12 9.89 2.77
C ALA A 206 -11.55 9.51 3.19
N ALA A 207 -11.76 8.26 3.60
CA ALA A 207 -13.06 7.78 4.07
C ALA A 207 -13.57 8.56 5.28
N ILE A 208 -12.70 8.80 6.28
CA ILE A 208 -13.03 9.63 7.45
C ILE A 208 -13.36 11.06 7.01
N VAL A 209 -12.55 11.65 6.12
CA VAL A 209 -12.80 13.02 5.61
C VAL A 209 -14.14 13.11 4.88
N PHE A 210 -14.51 12.12 4.06
CA PHE A 210 -15.82 12.07 3.40
C PHE A 210 -16.96 12.08 4.42
N ILE A 211 -16.91 11.17 5.40
CA ILE A 211 -17.95 11.04 6.41
C ILE A 211 -18.10 12.35 7.19
N LEU A 212 -17.00 12.93 7.69
CA LEU A 212 -17.04 14.17 8.45
C LEU A 212 -17.57 15.35 7.61
N SER A 213 -17.14 15.47 6.36
CA SER A 213 -17.53 16.58 5.47
C SER A 213 -19.02 16.50 5.12
N ILE A 214 -19.51 15.31 4.79
CA ILE A 214 -20.93 15.10 4.48
C ILE A 214 -21.79 15.21 5.75
N SER A 215 -21.33 14.69 6.90
CA SER A 215 -22.03 14.88 8.18
C SER A 215 -22.22 16.36 8.54
N ARG A 216 -21.21 17.20 8.28
CA ARG A 216 -21.31 18.65 8.47
C ARG A 216 -22.41 19.26 7.59
N ASP A 217 -22.43 18.91 6.32
CA ASP A 217 -23.40 19.38 5.34
C ASP A 217 -24.83 18.90 5.68
N LEU A 218 -24.96 17.70 6.23
CA LEU A 218 -26.22 17.16 6.78
C LEU A 218 -26.61 17.75 8.15
N LYS A 219 -25.86 18.72 8.68
CA LYS A 219 -26.07 19.34 10.00
C LYS A 219 -26.13 18.34 11.16
N VAL A 220 -25.35 17.25 11.06
CA VAL A 220 -25.14 16.30 12.17
C VAL A 220 -24.46 17.02 13.35
N ASP A 221 -24.81 16.65 14.58
CA ASP A 221 -24.15 17.15 15.79
C ASP A 221 -22.60 17.01 15.70
N ARG A 222 -21.92 18.11 16.02
CA ARG A 222 -20.46 18.19 16.07
C ARG A 222 -19.85 17.19 17.05
N ARG A 223 -20.57 16.82 18.13
CA ARG A 223 -20.13 15.80 19.11
C ARG A 223 -19.98 14.42 18.45
N ILE A 224 -20.91 14.06 17.57
CA ILE A 224 -20.85 12.81 16.79
C ILE A 224 -19.63 12.81 15.87
N SER A 225 -19.42 13.93 15.15
CA SER A 225 -18.27 14.09 14.26
C SER A 225 -16.94 13.98 15.02
N LYS A 226 -16.84 14.57 16.22
CA LYS A 226 -15.67 14.45 17.09
C LYS A 226 -15.43 12.99 17.51
N ARG A 227 -16.48 12.28 17.95
CA ARG A 227 -16.41 10.87 18.36
C ARG A 227 -15.96 9.95 17.22
N ILE A 228 -16.47 10.16 16.01
CA ILE A 228 -16.06 9.41 14.81
C ILE A 228 -14.58 9.66 14.50
N MET A 229 -14.16 10.92 14.49
CA MET A 229 -12.77 11.26 14.23
C MET A 229 -11.84 10.61 15.26
N GLU A 230 -12.16 10.67 16.54
CA GLU A 230 -11.37 10.03 17.60
C GLU A 230 -11.31 8.52 17.41
N LYS A 231 -12.47 7.84 17.35
CA LYS A 231 -12.57 6.38 17.21
C LYS A 231 -11.75 5.86 16.01
N TYR A 232 -11.95 6.42 14.83
CA TYR A 232 -11.33 5.88 13.61
C TYR A 232 -9.91 6.38 13.37
N CYS A 233 -9.51 7.52 13.94
CA CYS A 233 -8.08 7.86 13.95
C CYS A 233 -7.31 6.92 14.87
N ASP A 234 -7.87 6.56 16.03
CA ASP A 234 -7.21 5.65 16.96
C ASP A 234 -7.20 4.22 16.40
N LYS A 235 -8.32 3.73 15.84
CA LYS A 235 -8.42 2.40 15.20
C LYS A 235 -7.41 2.19 14.06
N TYR A 236 -7.12 3.23 13.28
CA TYR A 236 -6.24 3.14 12.12
C TYR A 236 -4.86 3.77 12.36
N ASN A 237 -4.53 4.14 13.60
CA ASN A 237 -3.28 4.81 13.98
C ASN A 237 -2.94 6.03 13.10
N LEU A 238 -3.90 6.96 12.95
CA LEU A 238 -3.82 8.12 12.07
C LEU A 238 -3.59 9.42 12.84
N ASP A 239 -2.81 10.33 12.27
CA ASP A 239 -2.61 11.68 12.81
C ASP A 239 -3.88 12.54 12.67
N LYS A 240 -4.53 12.80 13.81
CA LYS A 240 -5.73 13.63 13.95
C LYS A 240 -5.55 15.05 13.38
N LYS A 241 -4.36 15.68 13.53
CA LYS A 241 -4.10 17.03 13.01
C LYS A 241 -4.10 17.02 11.48
N LYS A 242 -3.51 15.99 10.87
CA LYS A 242 -3.50 15.81 9.42
C LYS A 242 -4.92 15.61 8.86
N ILE A 243 -5.74 14.78 9.50
CA ILE A 243 -7.15 14.59 9.11
C ILE A 243 -7.92 15.91 9.17
N ARG A 244 -7.78 16.70 10.25
CA ARG A 244 -8.44 18.01 10.37
C ARG A 244 -8.08 18.95 9.22
N ARG A 245 -6.78 19.07 8.89
CA ARG A 245 -6.32 19.89 7.76
C ARG A 245 -6.96 19.46 6.44
N GLN A 246 -7.01 18.15 6.20
CA GLN A 246 -7.60 17.58 4.98
C GLN A 246 -9.11 17.78 4.92
N TYR A 247 -9.82 17.65 6.04
CA TYR A 247 -11.23 17.97 6.15
C TYR A 247 -11.52 19.44 5.79
N TYR A 248 -10.73 20.39 6.29
CA TYR A 248 -10.93 21.80 5.93
C TYR A 248 -10.63 22.07 4.45
N GLN A 249 -9.55 21.50 3.92
CA GLN A 249 -9.20 21.62 2.50
C GLN A 249 -10.25 21.00 1.58
N PHE A 250 -10.81 19.84 1.97
CA PHE A 250 -11.83 19.15 1.19
C PHE A 250 -13.16 19.88 1.21
N ASN A 251 -13.59 20.41 2.36
CA ASN A 251 -14.81 21.22 2.46
C ASN A 251 -14.76 22.45 1.54
N ARG A 252 -13.60 23.09 1.37
CA ARG A 252 -13.42 24.21 0.42
C ARG A 252 -13.58 23.82 -1.06
N ARG A 253 -13.63 22.52 -1.38
CA ARG A 253 -13.76 21.99 -2.75
C ARG A 253 -15.17 21.49 -3.07
N ILE A 254 -16.00 21.26 -2.06
CA ILE A 254 -17.36 20.71 -2.20
C ILE A 254 -18.45 21.74 -1.87
N LEU A 255 -18.10 22.80 -1.13
CA LEU A 255 -18.90 24.01 -0.89
C LEU A 255 -18.41 25.11 -1.81
#